data_AF-A0AAX3S6U0-F1
#
_entry.id   AF-A0AAX3S6U0-F1
#
_cell.length_a   1.000
_cell.length_b   1.000
_cell.length_c   1.000
_cell.angle_alpha   90.00
_cell.angle_beta   90.00
_cell.angle_gamma   90.00
#
_symmetry.space_group_name_H-M   'P 1'
#
loop_
_entity.id
_entity.type
_entity.pdbx_description
1 polymer ?
#
loop_
_entity_poly.entity_id
_entity_poly.type
_entity_poly.pdbx_seq_one_letter_code
_entity_poly.pdbx_strand_id
1 'polypeptide(L)'
;MQNSVSSNGVISLPQALANYKSILSAAQRLSSSVKKVERKRAEEARARELASRLRDESKAAYKALADGDFSGQLRIEKTIQRDLNKANNDVDRAIDGAHKEIEKSEQAYADLLSVIRGG
;
A
#
# COMPACT_ATOMS: atom_id res chain seq x y z
N MET A 1 25.56 4.46 43.10
CA MET A 1 26.39 4.02 41.97
C MET A 1 25.66 4.36 40.68
N GLN A 2 26.39 4.84 39.67
CA GLN A 2 25.91 5.62 38.53
C GLN A 2 24.89 4.88 37.64
N ASN A 3 23.89 5.63 37.18
CA ASN A 3 22.88 5.22 36.20
C ASN A 3 23.55 4.95 34.84
N SER A 4 23.64 3.69 34.43
CA SER A 4 23.88 3.33 33.03
C SER A 4 22.55 3.36 32.28
N VAL A 5 22.15 4.57 31.85
CA VAL A 5 21.14 4.71 30.80
C VAL A 5 21.74 4.07 29.55
N SER A 6 21.20 2.93 29.14
CA SER A 6 21.51 2.29 27.87
C SER A 6 21.53 3.34 26.77
N SER A 7 22.70 3.60 26.20
CA SER A 7 22.89 4.47 25.05
C SER A 7 22.23 3.82 23.83
N ASN A 8 20.91 3.93 23.72
CA ASN A 8 20.25 3.80 22.44
C ASN A 8 20.81 4.91 21.57
N GLY A 9 21.67 4.53 20.62
CA GLY A 9 22.45 5.43 19.77
C GLY A 9 21.58 6.52 19.17
N VAL A 10 21.63 7.68 19.77
CA VAL A 10 20.98 8.90 19.30
C VAL A 10 22.03 9.98 19.51
N ILE A 11 22.30 10.76 18.47
CA ILE A 11 23.27 11.85 18.48
C ILE A 11 22.99 12.84 19.63
N SER A 12 24.05 13.43 20.17
CA SER A 12 23.94 14.46 21.20
C SER A 12 23.26 15.73 20.66
N LEU A 13 22.71 16.57 21.55
CA LEU A 13 22.04 17.81 21.16
C LEU A 13 22.91 18.74 20.28
N PRO A 14 24.21 18.98 20.56
CA PRO A 14 25.06 19.77 19.68
C PRO A 14 25.22 19.16 18.28
N GLN A 15 25.33 17.82 18.19
CA GLN A 15 25.40 17.10 16.90
C GLN A 15 24.06 17.16 16.15
N ALA A 16 22.93 17.10 16.87
CA ALA A 16 21.60 17.28 16.29
C ALA A 16 21.42 18.70 15.74
N LEU A 17 21.90 19.73 16.47
CA LEU A 17 21.88 21.12 16.02
C LEU A 17 22.78 21.33 14.79
N ALA A 18 23.94 20.66 14.72
CA ALA A 18 24.80 20.71 13.54
C ALA A 18 24.15 20.04 12.31
N ASN A 19 23.43 18.93 12.51
CA ASN A 19 22.82 18.13 11.46
C ASN A 19 21.31 18.40 11.24
N TYR A 20 20.77 19.48 11.81
CA TYR A 20 19.32 19.70 11.91
C TYR A 20 18.61 19.71 10.54
N LYS A 21 19.25 20.24 9.49
CA LYS A 21 18.70 20.26 8.13
C LYS A 21 18.55 18.86 7.57
N SER A 22 19.54 17.99 7.78
CA SER A 22 19.53 16.61 7.32
C SER A 22 18.46 15.79 8.05
N ILE A 23 18.34 15.97 9.36
CA ILE A 23 17.30 15.33 10.18
C ILE A 23 15.91 15.77 9.71
N LEU A 24 15.70 17.08 9.53
CA LEU A 24 14.44 17.63 9.06
C LEU A 24 14.09 17.10 7.67
N SER A 25 15.05 17.06 6.74
CA SER A 25 14.83 16.55 5.38
C SER A 25 14.46 15.06 5.38
N ALA A 26 15.17 14.23 6.17
CA ALA A 26 14.86 12.80 6.29
C ALA A 26 13.48 12.58 6.93
N ALA A 27 13.12 13.35 7.97
CA ALA A 27 11.80 13.29 8.59
C ALA A 27 10.68 13.70 7.63
N GLN A 28 10.90 14.73 6.81
CA GLN A 28 9.95 15.15 5.77
C GLN A 28 9.75 14.07 4.70
N ARG A 29 10.83 13.40 4.27
CA ARG A 29 10.76 12.26 3.33
C ARG A 29 9.95 11.11 3.91
N LEU A 30 10.21 10.72 5.17
CA LEU A 30 9.44 9.69 5.85
C LEU A 30 7.96 10.05 5.96
N SER A 31 7.65 11.28 6.41
CA SER A 31 6.25 11.75 6.49
C SER A 31 5.54 11.71 5.15
N SER A 32 6.22 12.06 4.07
CA SER A 32 5.67 12.01 2.70
C SER A 32 5.43 10.57 2.23
N SER A 33 6.34 9.64 2.53
CA SER A 33 6.20 8.22 2.20
C SER A 33 5.05 7.57 2.97
N VAL A 34 4.91 7.83 4.27
CA VAL A 34 3.78 7.35 5.10
C VAL A 34 2.44 7.79 4.51
N LYS A 35 2.30 9.08 4.14
CA LYS A 35 1.09 9.59 3.49
C LYS A 35 0.78 8.90 2.15
N LYS A 36 1.81 8.48 1.40
CA LYS A 36 1.62 7.73 0.15
C LYS A 36 1.14 6.30 0.42
N VAL A 37 1.67 5.63 1.45
CA VAL A 37 1.21 4.31 1.88
C VAL A 37 -0.26 4.33 2.28
N GLU A 38 -0.68 5.33 3.06
CA GLU A 38 -2.09 5.49 3.44
C GLU A 38 -3.02 5.65 2.23
N ARG A 39 -2.60 6.47 1.24
CA ARG A 39 -3.35 6.62 -0.01
C ARG A 39 -3.43 5.31 -0.79
N LYS A 40 -2.33 4.57 -0.88
CA LYS A 40 -2.29 3.27 -1.57
C LYS A 40 -3.16 2.21 -0.91
N ARG A 41 -3.21 2.17 0.44
CA ARG A 41 -4.16 1.31 1.16
C ARG A 41 -5.62 1.66 0.85
N ALA A 42 -5.94 2.95 0.72
CA ALA A 42 -7.28 3.37 0.34
C ALA A 42 -7.63 2.98 -1.11
N GLU A 43 -6.68 3.09 -2.05
CA GLU A 43 -6.84 2.61 -3.42
C GLU A 43 -7.04 1.08 -3.47
N GLU A 44 -6.25 0.33 -2.71
CA GLU A 44 -6.38 -1.12 -2.57
C GLU A 44 -7.76 -1.52 -2.03
N ALA A 45 -8.23 -0.86 -0.97
CA ALA A 45 -9.55 -1.12 -0.40
C ALA A 45 -10.68 -0.89 -1.42
N ARG A 46 -10.60 0.18 -2.22
CA ARG A 46 -11.57 0.45 -3.30
C ARG A 46 -11.51 -0.59 -4.40
N ALA A 47 -10.32 -1.03 -4.80
CA ALA A 47 -10.14 -2.08 -5.80
C ALA A 47 -10.73 -3.41 -5.32
N ARG A 48 -10.50 -3.78 -4.05
CA ARG A 48 -11.09 -4.97 -3.42
C ARG A 48 -12.61 -4.90 -3.38
N GLU A 49 -13.17 -3.74 -3.03
CA GLU A 49 -14.63 -3.53 -3.03
C GLU A 49 -15.22 -3.70 -4.43
N LEU A 50 -14.60 -3.08 -5.45
CA LEU A 50 -15.03 -3.22 -6.83
C LEU A 50 -14.98 -4.67 -7.32
N ALA A 51 -13.89 -5.39 -7.03
CA ALA A 51 -13.75 -6.80 -7.36
C ALA A 51 -14.80 -7.67 -6.67
N SER A 52 -15.16 -7.36 -5.42
CA SER A 52 -16.25 -8.05 -4.71
C SER A 52 -17.60 -7.82 -5.39
N ARG A 53 -17.92 -6.57 -5.74
CA ARG A 53 -19.18 -6.23 -6.44
C ARG A 53 -19.29 -6.96 -7.79
N LEU A 54 -18.23 -6.92 -8.61
CA LEU A 54 -18.19 -7.61 -9.89
C LEU A 54 -18.33 -9.14 -9.75
N ARG A 55 -17.79 -9.72 -8.67
CA ARG A 55 -18.01 -11.15 -8.36
C ARG A 55 -19.47 -11.45 -8.05
N ASP A 56 -20.14 -10.59 -7.29
CA ASP A 56 -21.54 -10.81 -6.92
C ASP A 56 -22.49 -10.60 -8.12
N GLU A 57 -22.21 -9.59 -8.96
CA GLU A 57 -22.91 -9.40 -10.24
C GLU A 57 -22.71 -10.59 -11.17
N SER A 58 -21.49 -11.11 -11.26
CA SER A 58 -21.20 -12.33 -12.04
C SER A 58 -21.98 -13.53 -11.52
N LYS A 59 -22.02 -13.77 -10.20
CA LYS A 59 -22.82 -14.86 -9.61
C LYS A 59 -24.30 -14.71 -9.90
N ALA A 60 -24.84 -13.49 -9.81
CA ALA A 60 -26.25 -13.21 -10.12
C ALA A 60 -26.57 -13.52 -11.59
N ALA A 61 -25.69 -13.13 -12.52
CA ALA A 61 -25.82 -13.45 -13.93
C ALA A 61 -25.78 -14.97 -14.20
N TYR A 62 -24.86 -15.71 -13.56
CA TYR A 62 -24.80 -17.18 -13.67
C TYR A 62 -26.03 -17.87 -13.07
N LYS A 63 -26.62 -17.32 -12.01
CA LYS A 63 -27.86 -17.85 -11.42
C LYS A 63 -29.05 -17.64 -12.37
N ALA A 64 -29.21 -16.44 -12.92
CA ALA A 64 -30.25 -16.16 -13.91
C ALA A 64 -30.13 -17.04 -15.17
N LEU A 65 -28.90 -17.35 -15.57
CA LEU A 65 -28.60 -18.31 -16.63
C LEU A 65 -29.04 -19.74 -16.27
N ALA A 66 -28.80 -20.19 -15.04
CA ALA A 66 -29.23 -21.50 -14.56
C ALA A 66 -30.78 -21.60 -14.45
N ASP A 67 -31.44 -20.48 -14.15
CA ASP A 67 -32.91 -20.36 -14.05
C ASP A 67 -33.62 -20.27 -15.42
N GLY A 68 -32.86 -20.31 -16.53
CA GLY A 68 -33.38 -20.53 -17.87
C GLY A 68 -33.54 -19.31 -18.76
N ASP A 69 -32.85 -18.20 -18.48
CA ASP A 69 -32.76 -17.04 -19.40
C ASP A 69 -31.53 -17.18 -20.34
N PHE A 70 -31.77 -17.65 -21.56
CA PHE A 70 -30.73 -18.00 -22.54
C PHE A 70 -30.35 -16.86 -23.52
N SER A 71 -30.92 -15.65 -23.36
CA SER A 71 -30.95 -14.62 -24.40
C SER A 71 -29.61 -13.94 -24.75
N GLY A 72 -28.50 -14.19 -24.05
CA GLY A 72 -27.18 -13.54 -24.30
C GLY A 72 -25.92 -14.39 -24.07
N GLN A 73 -26.07 -15.72 -24.05
CA GLN A 73 -25.18 -16.66 -23.37
C GLN A 73 -23.67 -16.63 -23.70
N LEU A 74 -23.26 -16.68 -24.96
CA LEU A 74 -21.83 -16.87 -25.26
C LEU A 74 -20.99 -15.60 -25.07
N ARG A 75 -21.62 -14.43 -25.26
CA ARG A 75 -20.93 -13.14 -25.20
C ARG A 75 -20.83 -12.65 -23.77
N ILE A 76 -21.83 -12.94 -22.94
CA ILE A 76 -21.90 -12.54 -21.53
C ILE A 76 -20.87 -13.30 -20.70
N GLU A 77 -20.79 -14.63 -20.82
CA GLU A 77 -19.85 -15.44 -20.02
C GLU A 77 -18.38 -15.07 -20.31
N LYS A 78 -17.99 -14.99 -21.59
CA LYS A 78 -16.62 -14.66 -21.98
C LYS A 78 -16.25 -13.20 -21.66
N THR A 79 -17.22 -12.29 -21.66
CA THR A 79 -16.99 -10.88 -21.30
C THR A 79 -16.89 -10.72 -19.79
N ILE A 80 -17.80 -11.33 -19.02
CA ILE A 80 -17.75 -11.33 -17.55
C ILE A 80 -16.46 -11.98 -17.05
N GLN A 81 -16.07 -13.13 -17.59
CA GLN A 81 -14.80 -13.78 -17.20
C GLN A 81 -13.59 -12.89 -17.53
N ARG A 82 -13.60 -12.20 -18.67
CA ARG A 82 -12.55 -11.25 -19.04
C ARG A 82 -12.50 -10.08 -18.07
N ASP A 83 -13.65 -9.48 -17.76
CA ASP A 83 -13.73 -8.31 -16.88
C ASP A 83 -13.36 -8.66 -15.45
N LEU A 84 -13.71 -9.85 -14.99
CA LEU A 84 -13.33 -10.38 -13.69
C LEU A 84 -11.83 -10.65 -13.61
N ASN A 85 -11.23 -11.24 -14.65
CA ASN A 85 -9.78 -11.41 -14.72
C ASN A 85 -9.04 -10.06 -14.77
N LYS A 86 -9.58 -9.08 -15.49
CA LYS A 86 -9.03 -7.73 -15.52
C LYS A 86 -9.09 -7.07 -14.15
N ALA A 87 -10.24 -7.15 -13.47
CA ALA A 87 -10.41 -6.61 -12.13
C ALA A 87 -9.45 -7.25 -11.12
N ASN A 88 -9.26 -8.58 -11.16
CA ASN A 88 -8.29 -9.26 -10.31
C ASN A 88 -6.86 -8.79 -10.58
N ASN A 89 -6.46 -8.70 -11.85
CA ASN A 89 -5.12 -8.20 -12.21
C ASN A 89 -4.92 -6.74 -11.74
N ASP A 90 -5.96 -5.92 -11.77
CA ASP A 90 -5.89 -4.54 -11.29
C ASP A 90 -5.77 -4.48 -9.75
N VAL A 91 -6.38 -5.43 -9.04
CA VAL A 91 -6.17 -5.63 -7.59
C VAL A 91 -4.73 -6.05 -7.29
N ASP A 92 -4.20 -7.05 -8.02
CA ASP A 92 -2.82 -7.52 -7.81
C ASP A 92 -1.81 -6.38 -8.04
N ARG A 93 -1.99 -5.57 -9.11
CA ARG A 93 -1.14 -4.39 -9.33
C ARG A 93 -1.28 -3.33 -8.24
N ALA A 94 -2.47 -3.17 -7.66
CA ALA A 94 -2.68 -2.23 -6.57
C ALA A 94 -1.94 -2.70 -5.29
N ILE A 95 -1.97 -4.00 -5.00
CA ILE A 95 -1.24 -4.63 -3.90
C ILE A 95 0.27 -4.46 -4.09
N ASP A 96 0.80 -4.81 -5.26
CA ASP A 96 2.23 -4.63 -5.58
C ASP A 96 2.66 -3.16 -5.45
N GLY A 97 1.80 -2.24 -5.93
CA GLY A 97 2.02 -0.81 -5.77
C GLY A 97 2.05 -0.36 -4.31
N ALA A 98 1.21 -0.93 -3.45
CA ALA A 98 1.19 -0.64 -2.02
C ALA A 98 2.44 -1.20 -1.32
N HIS A 99 2.83 -2.44 -1.60
CA HIS A 99 4.05 -3.05 -1.05
C HIS A 99 5.30 -2.24 -1.42
N LYS A 100 5.43 -1.83 -2.68
CA LYS A 100 6.56 -1.01 -3.13
C LYS A 100 6.66 0.33 -2.40
N GLU A 101 5.54 0.94 -2.02
CA GLU A 101 5.55 2.18 -1.23
C GLU A 101 5.85 1.91 0.27
N ILE A 102 5.50 0.73 0.79
CA ILE A 102 5.92 0.29 2.13
C ILE A 102 7.44 0.14 2.18
N GLU A 103 8.06 -0.57 1.23
CA GLU A 103 9.52 -0.72 1.14
C GLU A 103 10.24 0.64 1.10
N LYS A 104 9.74 1.59 0.30
CA LYS A 104 10.28 2.96 0.28
C LYS A 104 10.13 3.69 1.61
N SER A 105 9.05 3.42 2.34
CA SER A 105 8.82 4.02 3.66
C SER A 105 9.77 3.44 4.70
N GLU A 106 10.02 2.13 4.65
CA GLU A 106 11.02 1.45 5.48
C GLU A 106 12.44 1.97 5.19
N GLN A 107 12.80 2.15 3.91
CA GLN A 107 14.07 2.77 3.54
C GLN A 107 14.17 4.21 4.05
N ALA A 108 13.13 5.03 3.89
CA ALA A 108 13.13 6.40 4.41
C ALA A 108 13.24 6.45 5.95
N TYR A 109 12.69 5.45 6.65
CA TYR A 109 12.84 5.29 8.09
C TYR A 109 14.28 4.90 8.47
N ALA A 110 14.88 3.96 7.74
CA ALA A 110 16.28 3.58 7.91
C ALA A 110 17.24 4.76 7.68
N ASP A 111 17.00 5.56 6.63
CA ASP A 111 17.76 6.77 6.34
C ASP A 111 17.66 7.79 7.48
N LEU A 112 16.45 8.00 8.03
CA LEU A 112 16.24 8.87 9.18
C LEU A 112 16.98 8.36 10.41
N LEU A 113 16.90 7.06 10.70
CA LEU A 113 17.63 6.45 11.81
C LEU A 113 19.14 6.57 11.64
N SER A 114 19.67 6.44 10.42
CA SER A 114 21.09 6.62 10.12
C SER A 114 21.57 8.03 10.46
N VAL A 115 20.81 9.06 10.06
CA VAL A 115 21.13 10.46 10.39
C VAL A 115 21.04 10.71 11.90
N ILE A 116 20.04 10.15 12.59
CA ILE A 116 19.83 10.32 14.03
C ILE A 116 20.85 9.52 14.87
N ARG A 117 21.42 8.45 14.32
CA ARG A 117 22.48 7.64 14.97
C ARG A 117 23.89 8.18 14.72
N GLY A 118 24.02 9.20 13.88
CA GLY A 118 25.30 9.84 13.60
C GLY A 118 26.14 9.04 12.61
N GLY A 119 25.54 8.65 11.48
CA GLY A 119 26.23 8.00 10.37
C GLY A 119 27.51 8.71 9.92
#